data_AF-A0A2V9MWY3-F1
#
_entry.id   AF-A0A2V9MWY3-F1
#
_cell.length_a   1.000
_cell.length_b   1.000
_cell.length_c   1.000
_cell.angle_alpha   90.00
_cell.angle_beta   90.00
_cell.angle_gamma   90.00
#
_symmetry.space_group_name_H-M   'P 1'
#
loop_
_entity.id
_entity.type
_entity.pdbx_description
1 polymer ?
#
loop_
_entity_poly.entity_id
_entity_poly.type
_entity_poly.pdbx_seq_one_letter_code
_entity_poly.pdbx_strand_id
1 'polypeptide(L)'
;MKVLAFSFMLLVALLTVSCGGGPSSQNSPTAQIRIMQASGDLGNVDVQFNGNAVANNLGWRQTFPTKATSYTSVPAGTVHYQEFATGSNSPALVDTHFALSSNTFYTAITAGEQSSASVATILLTDDHVVPAPGEVRLRFVNAASAAGPIDIYFVSGSNAGLPSTPSVPALGYKSSSGYFSFTGAPVQLCVNATGVALGGLPGLLPGVGGASCMISVTLQFQSLPQTSLTFVFLDPYIPLNAPPGSFSPSMVLASLPF
;
A
#
# COMPACT_ATOMS: atom_id res chain seq x y z
N MET A 1 70.92 -48.22 48.50
CA MET A 1 70.23 -48.69 47.27
C MET A 1 68.77 -48.26 47.36
N LYS A 2 68.20 -47.88 46.22
CA LYS A 2 67.01 -47.02 46.01
C LYS A 2 65.75 -47.40 46.82
N VAL A 3 65.17 -46.41 47.49
CA VAL A 3 63.82 -46.45 48.07
C VAL A 3 62.82 -46.16 46.95
N LEU A 4 61.98 -47.14 46.60
CA LEU A 4 60.94 -46.99 45.59
C LEU A 4 59.61 -46.68 46.30
N ALA A 5 59.17 -45.41 46.23
CA ALA A 5 57.89 -44.98 46.76
C ALA A 5 56.75 -45.33 45.79
N PHE A 6 55.74 -46.04 46.30
CA PHE A 6 54.50 -46.40 45.61
C PHE A 6 53.59 -45.17 45.57
N SER A 7 53.34 -44.61 44.38
CA SER A 7 52.45 -43.47 44.17
C SER A 7 51.01 -43.97 43.98
N PHE A 8 50.11 -43.58 44.90
CA PHE A 8 48.69 -43.92 44.90
C PHE A 8 47.93 -42.87 44.08
N MET A 9 47.47 -43.25 42.89
CA MET A 9 46.76 -42.39 41.93
C MET A 9 45.28 -42.23 42.37
N LEU A 10 44.98 -41.10 43.01
CA LEU A 10 43.63 -40.69 43.43
C LEU A 10 42.89 -40.06 42.23
N LEU A 11 41.89 -40.77 41.70
CA LEU A 11 41.03 -40.33 40.60
C LEU A 11 39.95 -39.37 41.14
N VAL A 12 40.08 -38.07 40.87
CA VAL A 12 39.07 -37.05 41.21
C VAL A 12 38.09 -36.91 40.04
N ALA A 13 36.83 -37.29 40.26
CA ALA A 13 35.76 -37.10 39.29
C ALA A 13 35.30 -35.64 39.28
N LEU A 14 35.55 -34.92 38.17
CA LEU A 14 34.96 -33.61 37.91
C LEU A 14 33.51 -33.78 37.46
N LEU A 15 32.56 -33.33 38.28
CA LEU A 15 31.18 -33.09 37.86
C LEU A 15 31.09 -31.66 37.31
N THR A 16 31.04 -31.50 35.99
CA THR A 16 30.74 -30.22 35.35
C THR A 16 29.22 -30.01 35.31
N VAL A 17 28.75 -29.04 36.08
CA VAL A 17 27.37 -28.52 36.01
C VAL A 17 27.20 -27.79 34.69
N SER A 18 26.45 -28.39 33.77
CA SER A 18 25.93 -27.73 32.57
C SER A 18 24.67 -26.96 32.94
N CYS A 19 24.79 -25.64 33.05
CA CYS A 19 23.64 -24.73 33.05
C CYS A 19 23.86 -23.68 31.96
N GLY A 20 23.61 -24.09 30.72
CA GLY A 20 23.65 -23.24 29.53
C GLY A 20 22.24 -22.87 29.08
N GLY A 21 21.48 -22.17 29.94
CA GLY A 21 20.25 -21.48 29.53
C GLY A 21 20.62 -20.15 28.87
N GLY A 22 21.11 -20.18 27.62
CA GLY A 22 21.24 -18.97 26.83
C GLY A 22 19.86 -18.35 26.60
N PRO A 23 19.73 -17.01 26.53
CA PRO A 23 18.47 -16.39 26.13
C PRO A 23 18.16 -16.88 24.71
N SER A 24 17.17 -17.77 24.58
CA SER A 24 16.51 -17.97 23.31
C SER A 24 15.93 -16.61 22.93
N SER A 25 16.55 -15.94 21.97
CA SER A 25 15.93 -14.85 21.23
C SER A 25 14.61 -15.39 20.70
N GLN A 26 13.50 -15.14 21.42
CA GLN A 26 12.18 -15.32 20.86
C GLN A 26 12.12 -14.37 19.68
N ASN A 27 12.34 -14.90 18.47
CA ASN A 27 11.96 -14.21 17.26
C ASN A 27 10.45 -14.04 17.35
N SER A 28 10.04 -12.90 17.88
CA SER A 28 8.64 -12.49 17.85
C SER A 28 8.24 -12.43 16.38
N PRO A 29 7.10 -13.02 15.99
CA PRO A 29 6.68 -13.01 14.60
C PRO A 29 6.61 -11.58 14.09
N THR A 30 7.19 -11.32 12.92
CA THR A 30 7.20 -9.99 12.29
C THR A 30 6.43 -9.98 10.99
N ALA A 31 6.00 -8.79 10.59
CA ALA A 31 5.48 -8.45 9.27
C ALA A 31 6.38 -7.38 8.64
N GLN A 32 6.25 -7.17 7.33
CA GLN A 32 6.93 -6.09 6.62
C GLN A 32 5.91 -5.03 6.25
N ILE A 33 6.23 -3.76 6.49
CA ILE A 33 5.36 -2.65 6.10
C ILE A 33 6.11 -1.54 5.39
N ARG A 34 5.50 -0.96 4.37
CA ARG A 34 5.89 0.33 3.80
C ARG A 34 4.73 1.32 3.85
N ILE A 35 5.06 2.60 3.82
CA ILE A 35 4.09 3.68 3.97
C ILE A 35 4.07 4.54 2.71
N MET A 36 2.87 4.88 2.25
CA MET A 36 2.62 5.93 1.27
C MET A 36 1.81 7.02 1.96
N GLN A 37 2.37 8.22 2.06
CA GLN A 37 1.62 9.40 2.47
C GLN A 37 1.04 10.05 1.21
N ALA A 38 -0.27 9.96 1.06
CA ALA A 38 -1.01 10.49 -0.08
C ALA A 38 -1.97 11.62 0.30
N SER A 39 -2.08 11.98 1.58
CA SER A 39 -2.82 13.15 2.02
C SER A 39 -2.02 14.43 1.79
N GLY A 40 -2.56 15.34 1.00
CA GLY A 40 -1.86 16.55 0.60
C GLY A 40 -1.82 17.66 1.65
N ASP A 41 -2.75 17.66 2.63
CA ASP A 41 -2.93 18.74 3.61
C ASP A 41 -2.56 18.37 5.06
N LEU A 42 -2.09 17.14 5.32
CA LEU A 42 -1.55 16.73 6.63
C LEU A 42 -0.18 17.35 6.96
N GLY A 43 0.50 17.94 5.97
CA GLY A 43 1.90 18.33 6.11
C GLY A 43 2.83 17.10 6.18
N ASN A 44 3.91 17.21 6.95
CA ASN A 44 4.81 16.07 7.19
C ASN A 44 4.34 15.33 8.45
N VAL A 45 4.42 14.00 8.40
CA VAL A 45 3.98 13.13 9.50
C VAL A 45 5.10 12.25 10.05
N ASP A 46 4.98 11.91 11.32
CA ASP A 46 5.73 10.83 11.98
C ASP A 46 4.78 9.65 12.19
N VAL A 47 5.20 8.46 11.78
CA VAL A 47 4.39 7.24 11.78
C VAL A 47 4.92 6.28 12.83
N GLN A 48 4.02 5.75 13.66
CA GLN A 48 4.36 4.89 14.79
C GLN A 48 3.56 3.59 14.79
N PHE A 49 4.21 2.52 15.25
CA PHE A 49 3.63 1.22 15.53
C PHE A 49 3.90 0.85 16.99
N ASN A 50 2.86 0.68 17.80
CA ASN A 50 2.95 0.42 19.24
C ASN A 50 3.84 1.45 19.97
N GLY A 51 3.72 2.73 19.60
CA GLY A 51 4.54 3.83 20.13
C GLY A 51 5.99 3.88 19.62
N ASN A 52 6.40 2.98 18.73
CA ASN A 52 7.74 3.00 18.13
C ASN A 52 7.69 3.65 16.74
N ALA A 53 8.54 4.63 16.48
CA ALA A 53 8.61 5.30 15.18
C ALA A 53 9.10 4.35 14.07
N VAL A 54 8.37 4.33 12.95
CA VAL A 54 8.67 3.56 11.73
C VAL A 54 9.04 4.48 10.57
N ALA A 55 8.47 5.69 10.52
CA ALA A 55 8.89 6.74 9.60
C ALA A 55 8.82 8.09 10.33
N ASN A 56 9.74 9.01 10.01
CA ASN A 56 9.76 10.35 10.58
C ASN A 56 9.86 11.37 9.44
N ASN A 57 9.23 12.53 9.62
CA ASN A 57 9.26 13.63 8.67
C ASN A 57 8.84 13.22 7.23
N LEU A 58 7.85 12.33 7.15
CA LEU A 58 7.34 11.79 5.89
C LEU A 58 6.32 12.76 5.30
N GLY A 59 6.74 13.52 4.29
CA GLY A 59 5.85 14.38 3.52
C GLY A 59 5.24 13.65 2.31
N TRP A 60 4.02 14.03 1.91
CA TRP A 60 3.32 13.36 0.79
C TRP A 60 4.14 13.33 -0.50
N ARG A 61 4.83 14.43 -0.84
CA ARG A 61 5.69 14.56 -2.03
C ARG A 61 6.89 13.60 -2.06
N GLN A 62 7.24 12.98 -0.92
CA GLN A 62 8.33 12.00 -0.86
C GLN A 62 7.87 10.62 -1.35
N THR A 63 6.57 10.32 -1.28
CA THR A 63 6.02 9.01 -1.62
C THR A 63 5.05 9.12 -2.80
N PHE A 64 4.08 10.02 -2.78
CA PHE A 64 3.22 10.29 -3.93
C PHE A 64 3.97 10.97 -5.10
N PRO A 65 3.63 10.69 -6.38
CA PRO A 65 2.58 9.77 -6.87
C PRO A 65 3.04 8.34 -7.18
N THR A 66 4.34 8.04 -7.04
CA THR A 66 4.90 6.81 -7.63
C THR A 66 5.75 5.95 -6.69
N LYS A 67 5.83 6.32 -5.41
CA LYS A 67 6.74 5.73 -4.44
C LYS A 67 6.04 5.45 -3.09
N ALA A 68 6.71 4.64 -2.30
CA ALA A 68 6.44 4.43 -0.89
C ALA A 68 7.80 4.36 -0.17
N THR A 69 7.79 4.33 1.16
CA THR A 69 9.01 4.01 1.91
C THR A 69 9.54 2.61 1.54
N SER A 70 10.77 2.30 1.96
CA SER A 70 11.23 0.91 1.98
C SER A 70 10.38 0.09 2.95
N TYR A 71 10.27 -1.22 2.70
CA TYR A 71 9.70 -2.14 3.67
C TYR A 71 10.56 -2.14 4.95
N THR A 72 9.88 -2.06 6.08
CA THR A 72 10.46 -2.07 7.41
C THR A 72 9.78 -3.15 8.23
N SER A 73 10.57 -3.87 9.02
CA SER A 73 10.05 -4.92 9.90
C SER A 73 9.28 -4.31 11.07
N VAL A 74 8.07 -4.78 11.31
CA VAL A 74 7.24 -4.43 12.47
C VAL A 74 6.73 -5.71 13.16
N PRO A 75 6.32 -5.65 14.45
CA PRO A 75 5.69 -6.77 15.11
C PRO A 75 4.44 -7.24 14.34
N ALA A 76 4.24 -8.56 14.22
CA ALA A 76 2.98 -9.13 13.76
C ALA A 76 1.97 -9.23 14.91
N GLY A 77 0.70 -9.48 14.57
CA GLY A 77 -0.43 -9.47 15.50
C GLY A 77 -1.21 -8.17 15.41
N THR A 78 -1.97 -7.86 16.46
CA THR A 78 -2.66 -6.57 16.59
C THR A 78 -1.64 -5.49 16.96
N VAL A 79 -1.50 -4.49 16.11
CA VAL A 79 -0.60 -3.35 16.32
C VAL A 79 -1.39 -2.06 16.34
N HIS A 80 -0.98 -1.15 17.22
CA HIS A 80 -1.51 0.20 17.31
C HIS A 80 -0.76 1.10 16.32
N TYR A 81 -1.46 1.56 15.29
CA TYR A 81 -0.97 2.45 14.27
C TYR A 81 -1.34 3.89 14.59
N GLN A 82 -0.35 4.76 14.60
CA GLN A 82 -0.58 6.19 14.81
C GLN A 82 0.23 7.03 13.84
N GLU A 83 -0.35 8.16 13.44
CA GLU A 83 0.36 9.23 12.76
C GLU A 83 0.23 10.54 13.54
N PHE A 84 1.32 11.28 13.61
CA PHE A 84 1.37 12.59 14.24
C PHE A 84 1.96 13.61 13.28
N ALA A 85 1.61 14.89 13.45
CA ALA A 85 2.34 15.96 12.78
C ALA A 85 3.80 15.91 13.22
N THR A 86 4.73 16.05 12.29
CA THR A 86 6.16 15.88 12.59
C THR A 86 6.62 16.77 13.73
N GLY A 87 7.29 16.18 14.72
CA GLY A 87 7.75 16.87 15.93
C GLY A 87 6.68 17.03 17.02
N SER A 88 5.50 16.44 16.83
CA SER A 88 4.44 16.34 17.84
C SER A 88 4.11 14.89 18.17
N ASN A 89 3.50 14.67 19.32
CA ASN A 89 2.91 13.40 19.75
C ASN A 89 1.43 13.55 20.17
N SER A 90 0.82 14.72 19.91
CA SER A 90 -0.60 14.98 20.20
C SER A 90 -1.12 16.23 19.48
N PRO A 91 -2.38 16.23 18.98
CA PRO A 91 -3.24 15.07 18.83
C PRO A 91 -2.72 14.14 17.71
N ALA A 92 -3.11 12.86 17.75
CA ALA A 92 -2.89 11.96 16.63
C ALA A 92 -3.74 12.40 15.43
N LEU A 93 -3.13 12.44 14.25
CA LEU A 93 -3.79 12.67 12.96
C LEU A 93 -4.51 11.41 12.49
N VAL A 94 -3.92 10.25 12.78
CA VAL A 94 -4.52 8.93 12.61
C VAL A 94 -4.25 8.13 13.88
N ASP A 95 -5.27 7.44 14.38
CA ASP A 95 -5.17 6.50 15.50
C ASP A 95 -6.07 5.29 15.23
N THR A 96 -5.46 4.13 14.95
CA THR A 96 -6.20 2.91 14.61
C THR A 96 -5.42 1.66 14.96
N HIS A 97 -6.06 0.49 14.86
CA HIS A 97 -5.40 -0.80 15.06
C HIS A 97 -5.40 -1.60 13.76
N PHE A 98 -4.28 -2.25 13.47
CA PHE A 98 -4.13 -3.17 12.35
C PHE A 98 -3.85 -4.58 12.84
N ALA A 99 -4.37 -5.57 12.11
CA ALA A 99 -4.06 -6.98 12.32
C ALA A 99 -3.06 -7.42 11.25
N LEU A 100 -1.80 -7.59 11.64
CA LEU A 100 -0.71 -7.98 10.74
C LEU A 100 -0.41 -9.47 10.88
N SER A 101 -0.41 -10.19 9.77
CA SER A 101 0.00 -11.59 9.73
C SER A 101 1.51 -11.72 9.65
N SER A 102 2.07 -12.76 10.29
CA SER A 102 3.51 -13.02 10.23
C SER A 102 3.97 -13.31 8.81
N ASN A 103 5.19 -12.92 8.46
CA ASN A 103 5.81 -13.13 7.14
C ASN A 103 4.99 -12.56 5.97
N THR A 104 4.19 -11.53 6.24
CA THR A 104 3.32 -10.88 5.24
C THR A 104 3.80 -9.45 4.99
N PHE A 105 3.65 -8.99 3.75
CA PHE A 105 4.02 -7.64 3.32
C PHE A 105 2.79 -6.76 3.22
N TYR A 106 2.91 -5.53 3.72
CA TYR A 106 1.83 -4.56 3.77
C TYR A 106 2.25 -3.21 3.22
N THR A 107 1.31 -2.55 2.56
CA THR A 107 1.41 -1.13 2.22
C THR A 107 0.32 -0.38 2.98
N ALA A 108 0.71 0.54 3.86
CA ALA A 108 -0.18 1.49 4.50
C ALA A 108 -0.25 2.78 3.66
N ILE A 109 -1.44 3.14 3.18
CA ILE A 109 -1.66 4.35 2.38
C ILE A 109 -2.51 5.30 3.20
N THR A 110 -1.97 6.45 3.56
CA THR A 110 -2.74 7.51 4.24
C THR A 110 -3.25 8.51 3.21
N ALA A 111 -4.56 8.71 3.19
CA ALA A 111 -5.26 9.50 2.19
C ALA A 111 -6.51 10.19 2.78
N GLY A 112 -7.18 11.01 1.97
CA GLY A 112 -8.19 11.96 2.44
C GLY A 112 -7.53 13.28 2.88
N GLU A 113 -8.33 14.23 3.35
CA GLU A 113 -7.87 15.55 3.76
C GLU A 113 -8.29 15.86 5.20
N GLN A 114 -7.42 16.55 5.92
CA GLN A 114 -7.71 17.02 7.28
C GLN A 114 -8.82 18.07 7.25
N SER A 115 -8.80 18.96 6.26
CA SER A 115 -9.80 20.01 6.06
C SER A 115 -11.22 19.50 5.85
N SER A 116 -11.38 18.29 5.29
CA SER A 116 -12.66 17.62 5.08
C SER A 116 -12.96 16.54 6.14
N ALA A 117 -12.11 16.40 7.16
CA ALA A 117 -12.19 15.38 8.20
C ALA A 117 -12.31 13.94 7.64
N SER A 118 -11.68 13.68 6.50
CA SER A 118 -11.78 12.39 5.80
C SER A 118 -10.55 11.49 5.97
N VAL A 119 -9.45 12.02 6.53
CA VAL A 119 -8.16 11.34 6.70
C VAL A 119 -8.33 9.92 7.23
N ALA A 120 -7.72 8.96 6.53
CA ALA A 120 -7.65 7.58 6.96
C ALA A 120 -6.48 6.83 6.33
N THR A 121 -6.10 5.72 6.96
CA THR A 121 -5.08 4.82 6.45
C THR A 121 -5.72 3.53 5.92
N ILE A 122 -5.40 3.21 4.67
CA ILE A 122 -5.81 2.00 3.97
C ILE A 122 -4.66 1.00 4.09
N LEU A 123 -4.92 -0.14 4.70
CA LEU A 123 -3.94 -1.22 4.82
C LEU A 123 -4.13 -2.24 3.69
N LEU A 124 -3.13 -2.38 2.84
CA LEU A 124 -3.12 -3.33 1.74
C LEU A 124 -2.23 -4.52 2.09
N THR A 125 -2.68 -5.73 1.78
CA THR A 125 -1.83 -6.94 1.81
C THR A 125 -1.21 -7.12 0.44
N ASP A 126 0.12 -7.13 0.37
CA ASP A 126 0.84 -7.22 -0.88
C ASP A 126 1.21 -8.68 -1.20
N ASP A 127 1.17 -9.05 -2.48
CA ASP A 127 1.34 -10.44 -2.89
C ASP A 127 2.79 -10.95 -2.81
N HIS A 128 3.80 -10.08 -2.59
CA HIS A 128 5.25 -10.41 -2.43
C HIS A 128 5.83 -11.52 -3.29
N VAL A 129 5.25 -11.65 -4.49
CA VAL A 129 5.58 -12.67 -5.46
C VAL A 129 5.81 -11.99 -6.79
N VAL A 130 7.01 -12.18 -7.33
CA VAL A 130 7.36 -11.75 -8.68
C VAL A 130 6.43 -12.45 -9.68
N PRO A 131 5.69 -11.71 -10.53
CA PRO A 131 4.84 -12.30 -11.55
C PRO A 131 5.61 -13.20 -12.53
N ALA A 132 4.90 -14.03 -13.31
CA ALA A 132 5.54 -14.81 -14.37
C ALA A 132 6.05 -13.90 -15.50
N PRO A 133 7.06 -14.30 -16.30
CA PRO A 133 7.49 -13.54 -17.46
C PRO A 133 6.33 -13.28 -18.43
N GLY A 134 6.11 -12.02 -18.80
CA GLY A 134 4.99 -11.60 -19.64
C GLY A 134 3.70 -11.29 -18.88
N GLU A 135 3.69 -11.41 -17.54
CA GLU A 135 2.55 -11.13 -16.66
C GLU A 135 2.69 -9.74 -16.01
N VAL A 136 1.61 -8.97 -16.05
CA VAL A 136 1.41 -7.80 -15.19
C VAL A 136 0.22 -8.06 -14.27
N ARG A 137 0.34 -7.71 -13.00
CA ARG A 137 -0.76 -7.79 -12.04
C ARG A 137 -1.20 -6.40 -11.63
N LEU A 138 -2.48 -6.09 -11.74
CA LEU A 138 -3.03 -4.78 -11.40
C LEU A 138 -3.95 -4.90 -10.18
N ARG A 139 -3.73 -4.05 -9.19
CA ARG A 139 -4.65 -3.83 -8.06
C ARG A 139 -5.16 -2.40 -8.10
N PHE A 140 -6.41 -2.18 -7.73
CA PHE A 140 -7.03 -0.87 -7.72
C PHE A 140 -7.43 -0.49 -6.29
N VAL A 141 -7.22 0.77 -5.92
CA VAL A 141 -7.52 1.30 -4.59
C VAL A 141 -8.24 2.62 -4.76
N ASN A 142 -9.43 2.73 -4.17
CA ASN A 142 -10.11 4.02 -4.08
C ASN A 142 -9.74 4.69 -2.76
N ALA A 143 -8.82 5.64 -2.84
CA ALA A 143 -8.38 6.48 -1.74
C ALA A 143 -8.94 7.92 -1.85
N ALA A 144 -9.88 8.16 -2.78
CA ALA A 144 -10.58 9.41 -2.99
C ALA A 144 -11.83 9.44 -2.10
N SER A 145 -11.80 10.30 -1.10
CA SER A 145 -12.87 10.51 -0.13
C SER A 145 -14.02 11.36 -0.68
N ALA A 146 -13.73 12.33 -1.55
CA ALA A 146 -14.72 13.25 -2.09
C ALA A 146 -15.41 12.71 -3.35
N ALA A 147 -14.73 11.82 -4.08
CA ALA A 147 -15.19 11.37 -5.39
C ALA A 147 -16.26 10.25 -5.34
N GLY A 148 -16.47 9.64 -4.18
CA GLY A 148 -17.44 8.55 -4.00
C GLY A 148 -16.99 7.21 -4.63
N PRO A 149 -17.89 6.22 -4.72
CA PRO A 149 -17.60 4.93 -5.35
C PRO A 149 -17.32 5.06 -6.85
N ILE A 150 -16.39 4.23 -7.33
CA ILE A 150 -15.95 4.23 -8.73
C ILE A 150 -16.16 2.87 -9.40
N ASP A 151 -16.48 2.92 -10.69
CA ASP A 151 -16.54 1.78 -11.58
C ASP A 151 -15.28 1.73 -12.44
N ILE A 152 -14.61 0.59 -12.43
CA ILE A 152 -13.37 0.37 -13.19
C ILE A 152 -13.63 -0.65 -14.28
N TYR A 153 -13.30 -0.26 -15.51
CA TYR A 153 -13.41 -1.05 -16.71
C TYR A 153 -12.00 -1.28 -17.24
N PHE A 154 -11.71 -2.51 -17.66
CA PHE A 154 -10.44 -2.80 -18.27
C PHE A 154 -10.55 -3.88 -19.35
N VAL A 155 -9.65 -3.81 -20.32
CA VAL A 155 -9.55 -4.77 -21.40
C VAL A 155 -8.11 -4.90 -21.89
N SER A 156 -7.72 -6.10 -22.31
CA SER A 156 -6.44 -6.35 -22.96
C SER A 156 -6.54 -6.17 -24.47
N GLY A 157 -5.57 -5.47 -25.06
CA GLY A 157 -5.48 -5.18 -26.48
C GLY A 157 -5.61 -3.68 -26.77
N SER A 158 -4.80 -3.19 -27.71
CA SER A 158 -4.68 -1.75 -28.01
C SER A 158 -5.93 -1.10 -28.62
N ASN A 159 -6.91 -1.89 -29.08
CA ASN A 159 -8.14 -1.43 -29.74
C ASN A 159 -9.36 -2.27 -29.34
N ALA A 160 -9.26 -3.00 -28.22
CA ALA A 160 -10.40 -3.79 -27.75
C ALA A 160 -11.45 -2.84 -27.15
N GLY A 161 -12.73 -3.08 -27.45
CA GLY A 161 -13.81 -2.33 -26.80
C GLY A 161 -13.85 -2.64 -25.31
N LEU A 162 -13.99 -1.60 -24.47
CA LEU A 162 -14.23 -1.79 -23.04
C LEU A 162 -15.55 -2.56 -22.81
N PRO A 163 -15.63 -3.38 -21.76
CA PRO A 163 -16.85 -4.12 -21.45
C PRO A 163 -18.00 -3.18 -21.10
N SER A 164 -19.24 -3.57 -21.44
CA SER A 164 -20.45 -2.79 -21.10
C SER A 164 -20.79 -2.78 -19.60
N THR A 165 -20.18 -3.68 -18.83
CA THR A 165 -20.30 -3.79 -17.37
C THR A 165 -18.93 -3.56 -16.72
N PRO A 166 -18.85 -2.92 -15.55
CA PRO A 166 -17.58 -2.68 -14.89
C PRO A 166 -16.92 -3.99 -14.46
N SER A 167 -15.61 -4.08 -14.67
CA SER A 167 -14.78 -5.19 -14.21
C SER A 167 -14.61 -5.14 -12.68
N VAL A 168 -14.58 -3.94 -12.10
CA VAL A 168 -14.70 -3.70 -10.66
C VAL A 168 -15.83 -2.69 -10.42
N PRO A 169 -17.04 -3.16 -10.06
CA PRO A 169 -18.15 -2.27 -9.74
C PRO A 169 -17.99 -1.63 -8.37
N ALA A 170 -18.40 -0.36 -8.25
CA ALA A 170 -18.66 0.31 -6.98
C ALA A 170 -17.53 0.20 -5.94
N LEU A 171 -16.27 0.37 -6.37
CA LEU A 171 -15.13 0.39 -5.46
C LEU A 171 -15.21 1.65 -4.58
N GLY A 172 -15.63 1.48 -3.33
CA GLY A 172 -15.83 2.57 -2.38
C GLY A 172 -14.55 3.12 -1.77
N TYR A 173 -14.62 4.31 -1.18
CA TYR A 173 -13.51 4.91 -0.44
C TYR A 173 -12.96 3.95 0.63
N LYS A 174 -11.63 3.94 0.79
CA LYS A 174 -10.85 3.05 1.68
C LYS A 174 -10.86 1.57 1.29
N SER A 175 -11.32 1.25 0.08
CA SER A 175 -11.40 -0.12 -0.41
C SER A 175 -10.37 -0.40 -1.51
N SER A 176 -10.00 -1.67 -1.63
CA SER A 176 -9.12 -2.16 -2.70
C SER A 176 -9.71 -3.40 -3.37
N SER A 177 -9.36 -3.60 -4.63
CA SER A 177 -9.64 -4.85 -5.34
C SER A 177 -8.61 -5.93 -4.97
N GLY A 178 -8.87 -7.17 -5.41
CA GLY A 178 -7.80 -8.14 -5.60
C GLY A 178 -6.86 -7.76 -6.75
N TYR A 179 -5.85 -8.58 -6.98
CA TYR A 179 -4.99 -8.46 -8.16
C TYR A 179 -5.65 -9.12 -9.38
N PHE A 180 -5.58 -8.42 -10.51
CA PHE A 180 -5.98 -8.93 -11.82
C PHE A 180 -4.74 -9.16 -12.67
N SER A 181 -4.58 -10.37 -13.21
CA SER A 181 -3.45 -10.73 -14.06
C SER A 181 -3.76 -10.47 -15.54
N PHE A 182 -2.80 -9.89 -16.26
CA PHE A 182 -2.86 -9.69 -17.69
C PHE A 182 -1.55 -10.17 -18.33
N THR A 183 -1.64 -10.70 -19.55
CA THR A 183 -0.47 -11.25 -20.26
C THR A 183 -0.34 -10.67 -21.66
N GLY A 184 0.88 -10.33 -22.05
CA GLY A 184 1.31 -10.19 -23.45
C GLY A 184 0.66 -9.10 -24.31
N ALA A 185 -0.29 -8.30 -23.81
CA ALA A 185 -0.96 -7.24 -24.57
C ALA A 185 -1.10 -5.95 -23.73
N PRO A 186 -1.12 -4.77 -24.36
CA PRO A 186 -1.43 -3.52 -23.68
C PRO A 186 -2.76 -3.60 -22.93
N VAL A 187 -2.86 -2.96 -21.77
CA VAL A 187 -4.09 -2.92 -20.98
C VAL A 187 -4.70 -1.53 -21.06
N GLN A 188 -5.94 -1.45 -21.53
CA GLN A 188 -6.72 -0.23 -21.47
C GLN A 188 -7.55 -0.23 -20.19
N LEU A 189 -7.51 0.89 -19.48
CA LEU A 189 -8.23 1.14 -18.24
C LEU A 189 -9.10 2.38 -18.41
N CYS A 190 -10.32 2.29 -17.90
CA CYS A 190 -11.26 3.39 -17.85
C CYS A 190 -11.93 3.40 -16.48
N VAL A 191 -12.05 4.57 -15.88
CA VAL A 191 -12.64 4.73 -14.56
C VAL A 191 -13.67 5.84 -14.62
N ASN A 192 -14.86 5.55 -14.10
CA ASN A 192 -15.99 6.46 -14.01
C ASN A 192 -16.58 6.41 -12.60
N ALA A 193 -17.35 7.45 -12.24
CA ALA A 193 -18.18 7.38 -11.05
C ALA A 193 -19.20 6.26 -11.21
N THR A 194 -19.57 5.60 -10.12
CA THR A 194 -20.49 4.46 -10.19
C THR A 194 -21.81 4.83 -10.85
N GLY A 195 -22.24 4.00 -11.81
CA GLY A 195 -23.48 4.20 -12.56
C GLY A 195 -23.36 5.17 -13.76
N VAL A 196 -22.19 5.78 -13.99
CA VAL A 196 -21.93 6.58 -15.20
C VAL A 196 -21.50 5.66 -16.35
N ALA A 197 -22.37 5.53 -17.35
CA ALA A 197 -22.15 4.66 -18.51
C ALA A 197 -20.96 5.13 -19.38
N LEU A 198 -20.26 4.16 -19.98
CA LEU A 198 -19.24 4.41 -20.99
C LEU A 198 -19.86 5.10 -22.21
N GLY A 199 -19.62 6.41 -22.38
CA GLY A 199 -20.11 7.20 -23.53
C GLY A 199 -21.17 8.27 -23.23
N GLY A 200 -21.49 8.54 -21.95
CA GLY A 200 -22.48 9.55 -21.58
C GLY A 200 -21.89 10.93 -21.25
N LEU A 201 -21.71 11.80 -22.25
CA LEU A 201 -21.88 13.25 -22.05
C LEU A 201 -23.30 13.63 -22.48
N PRO A 202 -24.00 14.53 -21.77
CA PRO A 202 -25.25 15.09 -22.29
C PRO A 202 -24.92 15.93 -23.54
N GLY A 203 -25.40 15.51 -24.71
CA GLY A 203 -25.41 16.36 -25.91
C GLY A 203 -24.59 15.92 -27.13
N LEU A 204 -24.01 14.70 -27.16
CA LEU A 204 -23.38 14.17 -28.38
C LEU A 204 -24.13 12.95 -28.93
N LEU A 205 -24.22 12.88 -30.26
CA LEU A 205 -24.96 11.87 -31.02
C LEU A 205 -24.47 10.44 -30.70
N PRO A 206 -25.38 9.46 -30.58
CA PRO A 206 -24.99 8.05 -30.45
C PRO A 206 -24.16 7.61 -31.65
N GLY A 207 -22.98 7.03 -31.42
CA GLY A 207 -22.19 6.37 -32.47
C GLY A 207 -20.97 7.12 -33.03
N VAL A 208 -20.60 8.29 -32.48
CA VAL A 208 -19.35 8.99 -32.85
C VAL A 208 -18.41 9.29 -31.66
N GLY A 209 -18.72 8.81 -30.45
CA GLY A 209 -17.96 9.11 -29.23
C GLY A 209 -17.18 7.91 -28.71
N GLY A 210 -15.87 8.08 -28.48
CA GLY A 210 -15.12 7.16 -27.61
C GLY A 210 -15.73 7.14 -26.22
N ALA A 211 -15.57 6.03 -25.49
CA ALA A 211 -15.99 5.94 -24.10
C ALA A 211 -15.47 7.16 -23.32
N SER A 212 -16.36 7.99 -22.78
CA SER A 212 -15.96 9.10 -21.91
C SER A 212 -15.54 8.50 -20.57
N CYS A 213 -14.23 8.45 -20.36
CA CYS A 213 -13.60 7.97 -19.14
C CYS A 213 -13.15 9.17 -18.33
N MET A 214 -13.53 9.27 -17.05
CA MET A 214 -12.99 10.32 -16.17
C MET A 214 -11.48 10.16 -16.02
N ILE A 215 -11.01 8.91 -15.91
CA ILE A 215 -9.61 8.54 -16.05
C ILE A 215 -9.49 7.49 -17.14
N SER A 216 -8.66 7.77 -18.13
CA SER A 216 -8.27 6.81 -19.17
C SER A 216 -6.76 6.56 -19.09
N VAL A 217 -6.36 5.30 -18.99
CA VAL A 217 -4.97 4.88 -18.96
C VAL A 217 -4.76 3.74 -19.93
N THR A 218 -3.73 3.83 -20.76
CA THR A 218 -3.27 2.70 -21.57
C THR A 218 -1.87 2.30 -21.10
N LEU A 219 -1.76 1.09 -20.57
CA LEU A 219 -0.49 0.49 -20.20
C LEU A 219 0.13 -0.16 -21.42
N GLN A 220 1.24 0.39 -21.88
CA GLN A 220 2.04 -0.16 -22.96
C GLN A 220 3.31 -0.78 -22.37
N PHE A 221 3.60 -2.01 -22.77
CA PHE A 221 4.78 -2.74 -22.30
C PHE A 221 5.86 -2.71 -23.38
N GLN A 222 7.01 -2.10 -23.07
CA GLN A 222 8.16 -2.02 -23.98
C GLN A 222 9.02 -3.29 -23.97
N SER A 223 8.85 -4.12 -22.94
CA SER A 223 9.48 -5.43 -22.75
C SER A 223 8.46 -6.39 -22.11
N LEU A 224 8.80 -7.69 -22.00
CA LEU A 224 7.94 -8.65 -21.30
C LEU A 224 7.70 -8.16 -19.86
N PRO A 225 6.46 -7.79 -19.47
CA PRO A 225 6.20 -7.32 -18.13
C PRO A 225 6.39 -8.45 -17.11
N GLN A 226 6.85 -8.09 -15.92
CA GLN A 226 6.98 -9.02 -14.80
C GLN A 226 6.80 -8.26 -13.47
N THR A 227 5.70 -7.49 -13.38
CA THR A 227 5.52 -6.50 -12.30
C THR A 227 4.09 -6.47 -11.79
N SER A 228 3.94 -6.25 -10.49
CA SER A 228 2.67 -5.94 -9.86
C SER A 228 2.57 -4.43 -9.65
N LEU A 229 1.44 -3.83 -10.05
CA LEU A 229 1.18 -2.39 -9.93
C LEU A 229 -0.10 -2.18 -9.14
N THR A 230 -0.06 -1.25 -8.18
CA THR A 230 -1.26 -0.77 -7.51
C THR A 230 -1.61 0.62 -8.01
N PHE A 231 -2.80 0.77 -8.60
CA PHE A 231 -3.38 2.05 -8.95
C PHE A 231 -4.15 2.60 -7.76
N VAL A 232 -3.78 3.80 -7.33
CA VAL A 232 -4.42 4.50 -6.21
C VAL A 232 -5.10 5.75 -6.77
N PHE A 233 -6.42 5.79 -6.66
CA PHE A 233 -7.24 6.94 -7.03
C PHE A 233 -7.36 7.86 -5.83
N LEU A 234 -7.01 9.14 -5.99
CA LEU A 234 -6.94 10.12 -4.92
C LEU A 234 -7.75 11.35 -5.28
N ASP A 235 -8.24 12.05 -4.27
CA ASP A 235 -8.82 13.38 -4.45
C ASP A 235 -7.74 14.33 -5.00
N PRO A 236 -8.11 15.29 -5.87
CA PRO A 236 -7.18 16.30 -6.32
C PRO A 236 -6.79 17.19 -5.14
N TYR A 237 -5.50 17.35 -4.92
CA TYR A 237 -5.02 18.33 -3.96
C TYR A 237 -5.38 19.75 -4.42
N ILE A 238 -6.17 20.46 -3.62
CA ILE A 238 -6.55 21.84 -3.85
C ILE A 238 -5.66 22.72 -2.94
N PRO A 239 -4.81 23.60 -3.48
CA PRO A 239 -3.95 24.43 -2.64
C PRO A 239 -4.80 25.35 -1.76
N LEU A 240 -4.36 25.63 -0.53
CA LEU A 240 -4.99 26.48 0.48
C LEU A 240 -5.49 27.85 -0.01
N ASN A 241 -4.99 28.35 -1.15
CA ASN A 241 -5.38 29.62 -1.76
C ASN A 241 -6.53 29.49 -2.79
N ALA A 242 -7.08 28.30 -3.00
CA ALA A 242 -8.20 28.13 -3.91
C ALA A 242 -9.49 28.73 -3.33
N PRO A 243 -10.32 29.40 -4.14
CA PRO A 243 -11.61 29.92 -3.69
C PRO A 243 -12.48 28.84 -3.01
N PRO A 244 -13.23 29.17 -1.94
CA PRO A 244 -14.18 28.24 -1.33
C PRO A 244 -15.15 27.67 -2.38
N GLY A 245 -15.29 26.34 -2.43
CA GLY A 245 -16.12 25.65 -3.44
C GLY A 245 -15.39 25.29 -4.74
N SER A 246 -14.08 25.53 -4.83
CA SER A 246 -13.26 24.92 -5.88
C SER A 246 -13.21 23.42 -5.61
N PHE A 247 -13.90 22.62 -6.42
CA PHE A 247 -13.62 21.20 -6.57
C PHE A 247 -13.03 21.05 -7.97
N SER A 248 -11.84 20.49 -8.09
CA SER A 248 -11.47 19.93 -9.39
C SER A 248 -12.28 18.63 -9.52
N PRO A 249 -13.03 18.39 -10.61
CA PRO A 249 -13.73 17.12 -10.83
C PRO A 249 -12.76 15.96 -11.11
N SER A 250 -11.45 16.16 -10.86
CA SER A 250 -10.37 15.35 -11.39
C SER A 250 -9.79 14.50 -10.27
N MET A 251 -10.09 13.20 -10.23
CA MET A 251 -9.28 12.27 -9.44
C MET A 251 -7.86 12.21 -10.02
N VAL A 252 -6.85 12.10 -9.15
CA VAL A 252 -5.46 11.87 -9.58
C VAL A 252 -5.12 10.40 -9.42
N LEU A 253 -4.33 9.88 -10.36
CA LEU A 253 -3.83 8.52 -10.34
C LEU A 253 -2.39 8.47 -9.84
N ALA A 254 -2.15 7.66 -8.82
CA ALA A 254 -0.83 7.22 -8.38
C ALA A 254 -0.61 5.75 -8.74
N SER A 255 0.64 5.37 -8.96
CA SER A 255 1.03 3.97 -9.19
C SER A 255 2.12 3.55 -8.23
N LEU A 256 1.86 2.50 -7.45
CA LEU A 256 2.86 1.92 -6.57
C LEU A 256 3.40 0.64 -7.19
N PRO A 257 4.68 0.61 -7.59
CA PRO A 257 5.30 -0.61 -8.04
C PRO A 257 5.56 -1.53 -6.85
N PHE A 258 5.72 -2.79 -7.21
CA PHE A 258 6.03 -3.86 -6.31
C PHE A 258 7.18 -4.69 -6.88
#